data_AF-A0A843KK54-F1
#
_entry.id   AF-A0A843KK54-F1
#
_cell.length_a   1.000
_cell.length_b   1.000
_cell.length_c   1.000
_cell.angle_alpha   90.00
_cell.angle_beta   90.00
_cell.angle_gamma   90.00
#
_symmetry.space_group_name_H-M   'P 1'
#
loop_
_entity.id
_entity.type
_entity.pdbx_description
1 polymer ?
#
loop_
_entity_poly.entity_id
_entity_poly.type
_entity_poly.pdbx_seq_one_letter_code
_entity_poly.pdbx_strand_id
1 'polypeptide(L)' 'MTANSLLCRIGLHRWGKKRGYDQYSSNVIEWEQRCERCGKRKRWVEAKRDRRR' A
#
# COMPACT_ATOMS: atom_id res chain seq x y z
N MET A 1 7.28 7.71 25.26
CA MET A 1 7.04 7.88 23.82
C MET A 1 7.87 6.83 23.07
N THR A 2 7.23 5.82 22.48
CA THR A 2 7.92 4.66 21.89
C THR A 2 8.70 5.07 20.64
N ALA A 3 10.01 4.79 20.62
CA ALA A 3 10.94 5.11 19.52
C ALA A 3 10.46 4.67 18.12
N ASN A 4 9.52 3.71 18.04
CA ASN A 4 8.86 3.29 16.80
C ASN A 4 8.13 4.40 16.02
N SER A 5 7.71 5.48 16.70
CA SER A 5 7.00 6.60 16.05
C SER A 5 7.96 7.56 15.34
N LEU A 6 9.23 7.65 15.75
CA LEU A 6 10.23 8.54 15.14
C LEU A 6 10.66 8.05 13.75
N LEU A 7 10.84 6.74 13.58
CA LEU A 7 11.19 6.16 12.27
C LEU A 7 10.13 6.46 11.21
N CYS A 8 8.85 6.50 11.61
CA CYS A 8 7.76 6.88 10.72
C CYS A 8 7.77 8.38 10.36
N ARG A 9 8.40 9.24 11.17
CA ARG A 9 8.55 10.68 10.86
C ARG A 9 9.65 10.96 9.84
N ILE A 10 10.69 10.12 9.81
CA ILE A 10 11.82 10.22 8.86
C ILE A 10 11.50 9.50 7.52
N GLY A 11 10.35 8.82 7.42
CA GLY A 11 9.89 8.14 6.21
C GLY A 11 10.14 6.62 6.20
N LEU A 12 10.78 6.07 7.23
CA LEU A 12 10.93 4.63 7.47
C LEU A 12 9.63 4.04 8.03
N HIS A 13 8.68 3.83 7.12
CA HIS A 13 7.41 3.18 7.41
C HIS A 13 7.54 1.66 7.30
N ARG A 14 7.14 0.94 8.36
CA ARG A 14 6.94 -0.52 8.30
C ARG A 14 5.57 -0.79 7.68
N TRP A 15 5.53 -0.96 6.38
CA TRP A 15 4.32 -1.31 5.65
C TRP A 15 3.90 -2.75 6.00
N GLY A 16 2.64 -2.92 6.40
CA GLY A 16 2.04 -4.22 6.68
C GLY A 16 1.54 -4.90 5.40
N LYS A 17 0.66 -5.90 5.55
CA LYS A 17 0.15 -6.69 4.42
C LYS A 17 -0.42 -5.82 3.30
N LYS A 18 0.04 -6.11 2.08
CA LYS A 18 -0.50 -5.60 0.82
C LYS A 18 -1.89 -6.20 0.60
N ARG A 19 -2.93 -5.36 0.54
CA ARG A 19 -4.29 -5.76 0.16
C ARG A 19 -4.53 -5.30 -1.26
N GLY A 20 -4.72 -6.25 -2.17
CA GLY A 20 -5.17 -5.96 -3.53
C GLY A 20 -6.68 -6.12 -3.57
N TYR A 21 -7.39 -5.05 -3.89
CA TYR A 21 -8.79 -5.11 -4.27
C TYR A 21 -8.85 -5.21 -5.79
N ASP A 22 -9.14 -6.41 -6.26
CA ASP A 22 -9.45 -6.67 -7.66
C ASP A 22 -10.95 -6.44 -7.84
N GLN A 23 -11.34 -5.25 -8.32
CA GLN A 23 -12.72 -5.06 -8.74
C GLN A 23 -12.93 -5.82 -10.06
N TYR A 24 -13.82 -6.81 -10.02
CA TYR A 24 -14.07 -7.81 -11.08
C TYR A 24 -14.46 -7.24 -12.46
N SER A 25 -14.67 -5.92 -12.57
CA SER A 25 -15.03 -5.22 -13.81
C SER A 25 -14.03 -4.14 -14.24
N SER A 26 -12.85 -4.04 -13.63
CA SER A 26 -11.87 -3.01 -13.97
C SER A 26 -10.51 -3.61 -14.32
N ASN A 27 -9.87 -3.08 -15.37
CA ASN A 27 -8.49 -3.42 -15.78
C ASN A 27 -7.44 -2.87 -14.79
N VAL A 28 -7.81 -2.57 -13.55
CA VAL A 28 -6.95 -1.98 -12.53
C VAL A 28 -7.08 -2.74 -11.22
N ILE A 29 -5.94 -3.00 -10.60
CA ILE A 29 -5.83 -3.57 -9.25
C ILE A 29 -5.56 -2.40 -8.31
N GLU A 30 -6.47 -2.18 -7.36
CA GLU A 30 -6.26 -1.19 -6.32
C GLU A 30 -5.45 -1.83 -5.20
N TRP A 31 -4.23 -1.37 -5.01
CA TRP A 31 -3.37 -1.82 -3.92
C TRP A 31 -3.47 -0.86 -2.75
N GLU A 32 -3.73 -1.40 -1.57
CA GLU A 32 -3.66 -0.70 -0.30
C GLU A 32 -2.61 -1.35 0.61
N GLN A 33 -1.73 -0.52 1.18
CA GLN A 33 -0.87 -0.89 2.30
C GLN A 33 -1.08 0.05 3.46
N ARG A 34 -1.04 -0.49 4.69
CA ARG A 34 -1.11 0.29 5.91
C ARG A 34 0.17 0.08 6.72
N CYS A 35 0.77 1.16 7.20
CA CYS A 35 1.88 1.07 8.12
C CYS A 35 1.38 0.58 9.49
N GLU A 36 1.96 -0.51 9.99
CA GLU A 36 1.58 -1.10 11.28
C GLU A 36 2.01 -0.24 12.48
N ARG A 37 2.95 0.69 12.27
CA ARG A 37 3.50 1.56 13.31
C ARG A 37 2.71 2.86 13.46
N CYS A 38 2.55 3.62 12.38
CA CYS A 38 1.90 4.94 12.42
C CYS A 38 0.47 4.95 11.84
N GLY A 39 0.00 3.83 11.29
CA GLY A 39 -1.32 3.75 10.67
C GLY A 39 -1.44 4.45 9.31
N LYS A 40 -0.36 5.03 8.78
CA LYS A 40 -0.34 5.69 7.46
C LYS A 40 -0.78 4.71 6.37
N ARG A 41 -1.70 5.12 5.52
CA ARG A 41 -2.23 4.32 4.41
C ARG A 41 -1.58 4.77 3.11
N LYS A 42 -1.13 3.83 2.31
CA LYS A 42 -0.59 4.03 0.96
C LYS A 42 -1.50 3.26 0.01
N ARG A 43 -2.20 3.99 -0.84
CA ARG A 43 -3.02 3.43 -1.91
C ARG A 43 -2.37 3.75 -3.24
N TRP A 44 -2.29 2.78 -4.12
CA TRP A 44 -1.86 3.01 -5.50
C TRP A 44 -2.62 2.06 -6.42
N VAL A 45 -2.84 2.53 -7.64
CA VAL A 45 -3.59 1.78 -8.65
C VAL A 45 -2.56 1.23 -9.61
N GLU A 46 -2.57 -0.08 -9.81
CA GLU A 46 -1.73 -0.75 -10.78
C GLU A 46 -2.65 -1.31 -11.85
N ALA A 47 -2.59 -0.78 -13.07
CA ALA A 47 -3.31 -1.37 -14.18
C ALA A 47 -2.87 -2.83 -14.31
N LYS A 48 -3.82 -3.77 -14.42
CA LYS A 48 -3.52 -5.10 -14.95
C LYS A 48 -2.83 -4.83 -16.27
N ARG A 49 -1.51 -5.07 -16.34
CA ARG A 49 -0.76 -4.94 -17.58
C ARG A 49 -1.47 -5.87 -18.55
N ASP A 50 -2.26 -5.29 -19.45
CA ASP A 50 -2.72 -5.94 -20.65
C ASP A 50 -1.43 -6.28 -21.38
N ARG A 51 -0.99 -7.53 -21.23
CA ARG A 51 0.18 -8.07 -21.90
C ARG A 51 -0.25 -8.33 -23.35
N ARG A 52 -0.70 -7.28 -24.06
CA ARG A 52 -0.76 -7.26 -25.51
C ARG A 52 0.67 -7.11 -26.00
N ARG A 53 1.26 -8.29 -26.10
CA ARG A 53 2.18 -8.80 -27.13
C ARG A 53 2.44 -7.85 -28.29
#